data_AF-A0A7S4MSP0-F1
#
_entry.id   AF-A0A7S4MSP0-F1
#
_cell.length_a   1.000
_cell.length_b   1.000
_cell.length_c   1.000
_cell.angle_alpha   90.00
_cell.angle_beta   90.00
_cell.angle_gamma   90.00
#
_symmetry.space_group_name_H-M   'P 1'
#
loop_
_entity.id
_entity.type
_entity.pdbx_description
1 polymer ?
#
loop_
_entity_poly.entity_id
_entity_poly.type
_entity_poly.pdbx_seq_one_letter_code
_entity_poly.pdbx_strand_id
1 'polypeptide(L)'
;MCDGAFTRLYCNVDDAGTIRYIINCACWLAIESLGSGPLVIEETEETEEQLWYDTENAHEGICSILWEPVPMVCLSVMELVDPEKNTSDIVLNDPLAFGEGNYKIVGRHLYGESTGRAVVDMGRDPYLQQNVVGLLPAVSLASAKNRNLFSEELCRVFMGHRRLFSAAQLLFVAVMDSMLHPERVEDFESETVEVIQFMLNQALDNFRSTPDFSDVGDKIPLIDAMQHFFTVAPEFAQISKSLSSTCLIARVLHSRSLVPLDSLVTIVRRSLLRYIVSACLRFVKEKTECNGNIELQLLITDLLYECWNHIPLNNTGRIAGEIPSFITNLYAQPLQRFVNTCGVAHNEIMHMPTISLMLLLLTQKDLRSFKVESLIEQLLKKPSFAKCWNGELVDEEFVVKELNKKFTGFQSSESHKDAQLIPFATTFGPSVFRCIKCNVIFGDPSKEVTEEYVDSVKKQRNKHFQVHLAADGNGYPTATSHHFSLHRSIQIVMGTEFADELEYQPEMSAQVAHRLLRCKGNIHRENIDELVHQ
;
A
#
# COMPACT_ATOMS: atom_id res chain seq x y z
N MET A 1 -32.41 -7.83 -21.74
CA MET A 1 -32.35 -9.30 -21.52
C MET A 1 -31.05 -9.58 -20.77
N CYS A 2 -31.06 -9.39 -19.45
CA CYS A 2 -29.94 -9.77 -18.57
C CYS A 2 -30.42 -10.97 -17.77
N ASP A 3 -29.96 -12.15 -18.16
CA ASP A 3 -30.39 -13.43 -17.58
C ASP A 3 -29.78 -13.58 -16.17
N GLY A 4 -30.61 -13.92 -15.19
CA GLY A 4 -30.25 -14.02 -13.76
C GLY A 4 -29.22 -15.11 -13.44
N ALA A 5 -28.76 -15.84 -14.46
CA ALA A 5 -27.66 -16.80 -14.38
C ALA A 5 -26.27 -16.13 -14.32
N PHE A 6 -26.11 -14.90 -14.84
CA PHE A 6 -24.79 -14.24 -14.88
C PHE A 6 -24.32 -13.74 -13.50
N THR A 7 -25.25 -13.44 -12.60
CA THR A 7 -24.97 -12.89 -11.25
C THR A 7 -24.44 -13.95 -10.27
N ARG A 8 -24.59 -15.25 -10.56
CA ARG A 8 -24.11 -16.33 -9.68
C ARG A 8 -22.73 -16.88 -10.03
N LEU A 9 -22.20 -16.61 -11.22
CA LEU A 9 -20.94 -17.21 -11.69
C LEU A 9 -19.69 -16.34 -11.43
N TYR A 10 -19.84 -15.05 -11.11
CA TYR A 10 -18.69 -14.15 -10.93
C TYR A 10 -18.67 -13.35 -9.60
N CYS A 11 -19.69 -13.46 -8.75
CA CYS A 11 -19.73 -12.71 -7.49
C CYS A 11 -19.22 -13.54 -6.32
N ASN A 12 -17.89 -13.71 -6.24
CA ASN A 12 -17.24 -13.90 -4.93
C ASN A 12 -17.29 -12.55 -4.20
N VAL A 13 -18.27 -12.44 -3.31
CA VAL A 13 -18.63 -11.31 -2.44
C VAL A 13 -17.47 -10.35 -2.11
N ASP A 14 -17.48 -9.21 -2.79
CA ASP A 14 -16.89 -7.95 -2.32
C ASP A 14 -18.03 -6.96 -2.09
N ASP A 15 -18.29 -6.65 -0.82
CA ASP A 15 -19.52 -6.01 -0.33
C ASP A 15 -19.67 -4.57 -0.83
N ALA A 16 -18.59 -3.88 -1.21
CA ALA A 16 -18.65 -2.51 -1.71
C ALA A 16 -18.89 -2.42 -3.23
N GLY A 17 -18.17 -3.25 -4.01
CA GLY A 17 -18.26 -3.23 -5.48
C GLY A 17 -19.59 -3.80 -5.98
N THR A 18 -20.11 -4.83 -5.32
CA THR A 18 -21.34 -5.52 -5.74
C THR A 18 -22.58 -4.66 -5.52
N ILE A 19 -22.68 -3.99 -4.37
CA ILE A 19 -23.78 -3.07 -4.07
C ILE A 19 -23.78 -1.89 -5.05
N ARG A 20 -22.61 -1.31 -5.33
CA ARG A 20 -22.48 -0.20 -6.29
C ARG A 20 -22.77 -0.60 -7.73
N TYR A 21 -22.35 -1.80 -8.16
CA TYR A 21 -22.72 -2.32 -9.47
C TYR A 21 -24.24 -2.49 -9.61
N ILE A 22 -24.90 -3.01 -8.58
CA ILE A 22 -26.37 -3.14 -8.55
C ILE A 22 -27.05 -1.77 -8.60
N ILE A 23 -26.57 -0.78 -7.83
CA ILE A 23 -27.10 0.59 -7.86
C ILE A 23 -26.90 1.22 -9.24
N ASN A 24 -25.70 1.10 -9.83
CA ASN A 24 -25.43 1.65 -11.15
C ASN A 24 -26.27 0.99 -12.23
N CYS A 25 -26.44 -0.34 -12.20
CA CYS A 25 -27.35 -1.05 -13.11
C CYS A 25 -28.80 -0.62 -12.91
N ALA A 26 -29.26 -0.42 -11.67
CA ALA A 26 -30.61 0.06 -11.38
C ALA A 26 -30.84 1.49 -11.89
N CYS A 27 -29.86 2.39 -11.71
CA CYS A 27 -29.90 3.75 -12.27
C CYS A 27 -29.93 3.72 -13.80
N TRP A 28 -29.13 2.85 -14.42
CA TRP A 28 -29.09 2.71 -15.88
C TRP A 28 -30.41 2.18 -16.45
N LEU A 29 -30.99 1.16 -15.80
CA LEU A 29 -32.31 0.64 -16.15
C LEU A 29 -33.43 1.65 -15.90
N ALA A 30 -33.31 2.50 -14.87
CA ALA A 30 -34.26 3.58 -14.63
C ALA A 30 -34.23 4.61 -15.78
N ILE A 31 -33.05 4.98 -16.26
CA ILE A 31 -32.87 5.87 -17.42
C ILE A 31 -33.45 5.24 -18.69
N GLU A 32 -33.21 3.95 -18.96
CA GLU A 32 -33.82 3.27 -20.12
C GLU A 32 -35.35 3.15 -19.99
N SER A 33 -35.86 2.91 -18.78
CA SER A 33 -37.31 2.78 -18.53
C SER A 33 -38.09 4.08 -18.64
N LEU A 34 -37.43 5.23 -18.47
CA LEU A 34 -38.02 6.55 -18.65
C LEU A 34 -38.22 6.93 -20.12
N GLY A 35 -37.72 6.11 -21.05
CA GLY A 35 -37.84 6.34 -22.49
C GLY A 35 -36.95 7.49 -22.95
N SER A 36 -36.27 7.29 -24.08
CA SER A 36 -35.45 8.30 -24.77
C SER A 36 -36.28 9.39 -25.47
N GLY A 37 -37.39 9.80 -24.86
CA GLY A 37 -38.07 11.04 -25.21
C GLY A 37 -37.32 12.21 -24.57
N PRO A 38 -37.19 13.37 -25.23
CA PRO A 38 -36.69 14.56 -24.57
C PRO A 38 -37.59 14.82 -23.35
N LEU A 39 -36.98 14.82 -22.16
CA LEU A 39 -37.61 15.35 -20.96
C LEU A 39 -37.92 16.82 -21.27
N VAL A 40 -39.17 17.09 -21.67
CA VAL A 40 -39.73 18.44 -21.61
C VAL A 40 -39.90 18.71 -20.13
N ILE A 41 -38.81 19.19 -19.52
CA ILE A 41 -38.87 19.86 -18.24
C ILE A 41 -39.69 21.11 -18.57
N GLU A 42 -40.94 21.14 -18.13
CA GLU A 42 -41.69 22.40 -18.11
C GLU A 42 -40.84 23.36 -17.28
N GLU A 43 -40.23 24.35 -17.94
CA GLU A 43 -39.59 25.49 -17.29
C GLU A 43 -40.70 26.24 -16.57
N THR A 44 -41.03 25.80 -15.36
CA THR A 44 -41.65 26.68 -14.38
C THR A 44 -40.68 27.84 -14.23
N GLU A 45 -41.11 29.04 -14.61
CA GLU A 45 -40.52 30.32 -14.23
C GLU A 45 -40.56 30.43 -12.69
N GLU A 46 -39.78 29.60 -12.00
CA GLU A 46 -39.35 29.89 -10.66
C GLU A 46 -38.49 31.14 -10.81
N THR A 47 -39.02 32.27 -10.37
CA THR A 47 -38.20 33.43 -10.05
C THR A 47 -37.03 32.91 -9.24
N GLU A 48 -35.86 32.79 -9.87
CA GLU A 48 -34.61 32.45 -9.21
C GLU A 48 -34.42 33.51 -8.13
N GLU A 49 -34.86 33.23 -6.91
CA GLU A 49 -34.50 34.03 -5.76
C GLU A 49 -32.98 33.98 -5.75
N GLN A 50 -32.38 35.12 -6.10
CA GLN A 50 -30.95 35.25 -6.17
C GLN A 50 -30.43 34.96 -4.75
N LEU A 51 -29.89 33.77 -4.52
CA LEU A 51 -29.51 33.31 -3.19
C LEU A 51 -28.17 33.94 -2.83
N TRP A 52 -28.22 35.06 -2.11
CA TRP A 52 -27.03 35.75 -1.61
C TRP A 52 -26.48 35.06 -0.37
N TYR A 53 -25.15 35.00 -0.26
CA TYR A 53 -24.48 34.61 0.97
C TYR A 53 -24.75 35.61 2.09
N ASP A 54 -24.89 35.11 3.30
CA ASP A 54 -24.94 35.93 4.51
C ASP A 54 -23.51 36.35 4.89
N THR A 55 -23.28 37.66 4.98
CA THR A 55 -21.97 38.24 5.32
C THR A 55 -21.74 38.34 6.82
N GLU A 56 -22.71 37.96 7.66
CA GLU A 56 -22.51 37.94 9.10
C GLU A 56 -21.36 36.98 9.48
N ASN A 57 -20.34 37.52 10.17
CA ASN A 57 -19.10 36.81 10.52
C ASN A 57 -18.31 36.27 9.32
N ALA A 58 -18.50 36.84 8.13
CA ALA A 58 -17.60 36.61 7.01
C ALA A 58 -16.22 37.21 7.29
N HIS A 59 -15.20 36.72 6.59
CA HIS A 59 -13.86 37.28 6.66
C HIS A 59 -13.79 38.55 5.80
N GLU A 60 -13.62 39.69 6.48
CA GLU A 60 -13.38 40.98 5.84
C GLU A 60 -11.93 41.06 5.34
N GLY A 61 -11.69 41.77 4.25
CA GLY A 61 -10.33 41.91 3.70
C GLY A 61 -10.27 42.97 2.61
N ILE A 62 -9.13 43.07 1.92
CA ILE A 62 -8.91 44.06 0.86
C ILE A 62 -9.03 43.37 -0.50
N CYS A 63 -9.83 43.94 -1.41
CA CYS A 63 -9.89 43.43 -2.77
C CYS A 63 -8.60 43.76 -3.54
N SER A 64 -7.93 42.75 -4.10
CA SER A 64 -6.63 42.91 -4.80
C SER A 64 -6.70 43.84 -6.03
N ILE A 65 -7.88 43.98 -6.66
CA ILE A 65 -8.06 44.83 -7.85
C ILE A 65 -8.42 46.27 -7.45
N LEU A 66 -9.40 46.43 -6.56
CA LEU A 66 -9.92 47.76 -6.20
C LEU A 66 -9.10 48.42 -5.09
N TRP A 67 -8.34 47.65 -4.31
CA TRP A 67 -7.59 48.10 -3.13
C TRP A 67 -8.49 48.72 -2.05
N GLU A 68 -9.75 48.30 -2.02
CA GLU A 68 -10.77 48.76 -1.08
C GLU A 68 -11.14 47.63 -0.11
N PRO A 69 -11.45 47.95 1.16
CA PRO A 69 -11.95 46.99 2.11
C PRO A 69 -13.33 46.49 1.66
N VAL A 70 -13.54 45.19 1.75
CA VAL A 70 -14.79 44.51 1.40
C VAL A 70 -15.29 43.69 2.57
N PRO A 71 -16.61 43.63 2.79
CA PRO A 71 -17.20 42.90 3.92
C PRO A 71 -17.02 41.37 3.81
N MET A 72 -16.66 40.88 2.61
CA MET A 72 -16.44 39.48 2.33
C MET A 72 -15.47 39.36 1.15
N VAL A 73 -14.36 38.68 1.36
CA VAL A 73 -13.43 38.31 0.29
C VAL A 73 -13.77 36.95 -0.30
N CYS A 74 -13.39 36.75 -1.56
CA CYS A 74 -13.59 35.53 -2.34
C CYS A 74 -12.28 35.08 -2.96
N LEU A 75 -12.03 33.77 -2.96
CA LEU A 75 -10.99 33.15 -3.76
C LEU A 75 -11.56 32.77 -5.13
N SER A 76 -10.86 33.09 -6.22
CA SER A 76 -11.22 32.58 -7.54
C SER A 76 -11.00 31.07 -7.61
N VAL A 77 -11.78 30.39 -8.44
CA VAL A 77 -11.55 28.97 -8.75
C VAL A 77 -11.41 28.76 -10.24
N MET A 78 -10.31 28.13 -10.62
CA MET A 78 -9.96 27.77 -11.97
C MET A 78 -10.68 26.52 -12.45
N GLU A 79 -10.83 26.41 -13.76
CA GLU A 79 -11.38 25.23 -14.42
C GLU A 79 -10.55 23.97 -14.11
N LEU A 80 -11.23 22.88 -13.78
CA LEU A 80 -10.59 21.58 -13.66
C LEU A 80 -10.13 21.08 -15.03
N VAL A 81 -8.89 20.60 -15.12
CA VAL A 81 -8.37 19.96 -16.35
C VAL A 81 -9.17 18.70 -16.70
N ASP A 82 -9.59 17.95 -15.69
CA ASP A 82 -10.39 16.73 -15.83
C ASP A 82 -11.38 16.60 -14.66
N PRO A 83 -12.64 17.02 -14.84
CA PRO A 83 -13.69 16.86 -13.83
C PRO A 83 -14.02 15.39 -13.52
N GLU A 84 -13.87 14.49 -14.48
CA GLU A 84 -14.24 13.08 -14.31
C GLU A 84 -13.34 12.40 -13.29
N LYS A 85 -12.06 12.79 -13.25
CA LYS A 85 -11.08 12.31 -12.27
C LYS A 85 -11.58 12.44 -10.83
N ASN A 86 -12.16 13.58 -10.46
CA ASN A 86 -12.69 13.83 -9.11
C ASN A 86 -13.96 13.02 -8.79
N THR A 87 -14.61 12.48 -9.82
CA THR A 87 -15.81 11.64 -9.68
C THR A 87 -15.53 10.15 -9.84
N SER A 88 -14.25 9.76 -9.97
CA SER A 88 -13.84 8.36 -10.05
C SER A 88 -14.07 7.63 -8.73
N ASP A 89 -14.31 6.31 -8.79
CA ASP A 89 -14.51 5.48 -7.60
C ASP A 89 -13.37 5.61 -6.58
N ILE A 90 -12.15 5.79 -7.08
CA ILE A 90 -10.96 5.96 -6.28
C ILE A 90 -11.07 7.24 -5.43
N VAL A 91 -11.48 8.36 -6.03
CA VAL A 91 -11.64 9.65 -5.32
C VAL A 91 -12.84 9.60 -4.37
N LEU A 92 -13.96 9.01 -4.80
CA LEU A 92 -15.16 8.93 -3.96
C LEU A 92 -14.97 8.03 -2.73
N ASN A 93 -14.10 7.04 -2.81
CA ASN A 93 -13.75 6.20 -1.65
C ASN A 93 -12.86 6.92 -0.64
N ASP A 94 -12.04 7.86 -1.10
CA ASP A 94 -11.11 8.55 -0.22
C ASP A 94 -10.80 10.01 -0.62
N PRO A 95 -11.79 10.92 -0.58
CA PRO A 95 -11.64 12.28 -1.11
C PRO A 95 -10.54 13.08 -0.40
N LEU A 96 -10.31 12.84 0.89
CA LEU A 96 -9.24 13.50 1.65
C LEU A 96 -7.83 13.19 1.07
N ALA A 97 -7.64 12.04 0.43
CA ALA A 97 -6.38 11.65 -0.18
C ALA A 97 -6.12 12.35 -1.52
N PHE A 98 -7.17 12.75 -2.23
CA PHE A 98 -7.09 13.24 -3.61
C PHE A 98 -7.14 14.77 -3.73
N GLY A 99 -7.63 15.47 -2.70
CA GLY A 99 -7.71 16.93 -2.71
C GLY A 99 -6.35 17.61 -2.85
N GLU A 100 -5.25 16.94 -2.48
CA GLU A 100 -3.92 17.51 -2.67
C GLU A 100 -3.63 17.88 -4.12
N GLY A 101 -4.08 17.10 -5.12
CA GLY A 101 -3.83 17.43 -6.52
C GLY A 101 -4.57 18.69 -7.00
N ASN A 102 -5.61 19.11 -6.27
CA ASN A 102 -6.54 20.14 -6.69
C ASN A 102 -6.18 21.53 -6.15
N TYR A 103 -5.17 21.70 -5.31
CA TYR A 103 -4.83 23.03 -4.76
C TYR A 103 -4.54 24.10 -5.81
N LYS A 104 -4.07 23.68 -7.00
CA LYS A 104 -3.71 24.59 -8.10
C LYS A 104 -4.91 25.29 -8.72
N ILE A 105 -6.13 24.78 -8.49
CA ILE A 105 -7.33 25.42 -9.04
C ILE A 105 -7.82 26.56 -8.16
N VAL A 106 -7.37 26.67 -6.91
CA VAL A 106 -7.79 27.78 -6.05
C VAL A 106 -6.86 28.96 -6.29
N GLY A 107 -7.44 30.12 -6.58
CA GLY A 107 -6.75 31.37 -6.84
C GLY A 107 -5.93 31.86 -5.65
N ARG A 108 -4.95 32.71 -5.93
CA ARG A 108 -4.03 33.28 -4.93
C ARG A 108 -4.41 34.67 -4.46
N HIS A 109 -5.31 35.33 -5.18
CA HIS A 109 -5.70 36.72 -4.97
C HIS A 109 -7.10 36.80 -4.38
N LEU A 110 -7.36 37.87 -3.63
CA LEU A 110 -8.62 38.09 -2.94
C LEU A 110 -9.49 39.08 -3.71
N TYR A 111 -10.74 38.72 -3.94
CA TYR A 111 -11.70 39.59 -4.62
C TYR A 111 -12.85 39.95 -3.69
N GLY A 112 -13.32 41.19 -3.75
CA GLY A 112 -14.67 41.50 -3.28
C GLY A 112 -15.71 40.76 -4.12
N GLU A 113 -16.88 40.50 -3.57
CA GLU A 113 -17.94 39.73 -4.26
C GLU A 113 -18.28 40.29 -5.65
N SER A 114 -18.51 41.61 -5.77
CA SER A 114 -18.84 42.26 -7.03
C SER A 114 -17.71 42.14 -8.06
N THR A 115 -16.47 42.40 -7.64
CA THR A 115 -15.27 42.25 -8.46
C THR A 115 -15.05 40.81 -8.88
N GLY A 116 -15.20 39.86 -7.95
CA GLY A 116 -15.06 38.44 -8.20
C GLY A 116 -16.07 37.95 -9.23
N ARG A 117 -17.33 38.40 -9.14
CA ARG A 117 -18.36 38.08 -10.15
C ARG A 117 -17.95 38.60 -11.53
N ALA A 118 -17.44 39.84 -11.60
CA ALA A 118 -16.92 40.36 -12.86
C ALA A 118 -15.74 39.53 -13.41
N VAL A 119 -14.87 39.00 -12.55
CA VAL A 119 -13.78 38.08 -12.95
C VAL A 119 -14.32 36.76 -13.50
N VAL A 120 -15.36 36.19 -12.88
CA VAL A 120 -16.05 34.99 -13.40
C VAL A 120 -16.74 35.28 -14.73
N ASP A 121 -17.43 36.41 -14.86
CA ASP A 121 -18.13 36.81 -16.09
C ASP A 121 -17.16 37.04 -17.26
N MET A 122 -15.96 37.56 -16.97
CA MET A 122 -14.86 37.65 -17.95
C MET A 122 -14.28 36.28 -18.30
N GLY A 123 -14.54 35.25 -17.48
CA GLY A 123 -14.05 33.88 -17.64
C GLY A 123 -12.55 33.71 -17.39
N ARG A 124 -11.85 34.72 -16.88
CA ARG A 124 -10.38 34.70 -16.73
C ARG A 124 -9.89 35.50 -15.54
N ASP A 125 -8.97 34.91 -14.78
CA ASP A 125 -8.26 35.58 -13.69
C ASP A 125 -7.28 36.61 -14.27
N PRO A 126 -7.36 37.90 -13.90
CA PRO A 126 -6.52 38.93 -14.49
C PRO A 126 -5.04 38.81 -14.10
N TYR A 127 -4.71 38.15 -12.99
CA TYR A 127 -3.33 37.96 -12.53
C TYR A 127 -2.77 36.64 -13.05
N LEU A 128 -3.54 35.56 -12.93
CA LEU A 128 -3.08 34.21 -13.27
C LEU A 128 -3.27 33.86 -14.74
N GLN A 129 -4.09 34.64 -15.46
CA GLN A 129 -4.35 34.42 -16.88
C GLN A 129 -4.99 33.06 -17.19
N GLN A 130 -5.62 32.44 -16.20
CA GLN A 130 -6.27 31.13 -16.25
C GLN A 130 -7.79 31.27 -16.28
N ASN A 131 -8.48 30.27 -16.84
CA ASN A 131 -9.94 30.23 -16.91
C ASN A 131 -10.51 30.12 -15.51
N VAL A 132 -11.38 31.06 -15.13
CA VAL A 132 -12.08 31.05 -13.85
C VAL A 132 -13.49 30.53 -14.06
N VAL A 133 -13.86 29.54 -13.28
CA VAL A 133 -15.20 28.94 -13.33
C VAL A 133 -16.05 29.34 -12.12
N GLY A 134 -15.46 29.79 -11.01
CA GLY A 134 -16.21 30.06 -9.79
C GLY A 134 -15.50 30.90 -8.74
N LEU A 135 -16.19 31.08 -7.61
CA LEU A 135 -15.70 31.82 -6.45
C LEU A 135 -16.00 31.05 -5.18
N LEU A 136 -15.05 31.04 -4.25
CA LEU A 136 -15.24 30.51 -2.91
C LEU A 136 -15.25 31.70 -1.94
N PRO A 137 -16.44 32.15 -1.49
CA PRO A 137 -16.53 33.25 -0.55
C PRO A 137 -16.09 32.81 0.84
N ALA A 138 -15.32 33.66 1.52
CA ALA A 138 -14.85 33.42 2.88
C ALA A 138 -15.95 33.77 3.91
N VAL A 139 -17.01 32.97 3.94
CA VAL A 139 -18.20 33.17 4.80
C VAL A 139 -18.21 32.25 6.00
N SER A 140 -18.98 32.63 7.03
CA SER A 140 -19.32 31.71 8.12
C SER A 140 -20.19 30.55 7.61
N LEU A 141 -19.77 29.32 7.91
CA LEU A 141 -20.49 28.09 7.54
C LEU A 141 -21.41 27.58 8.68
N ALA A 142 -21.50 28.33 9.78
CA ALA A 142 -22.43 28.05 10.88
C ALA A 142 -23.90 28.12 10.40
N SER A 143 -24.21 29.12 9.59
CA SER A 143 -25.52 29.27 8.94
C SER A 143 -25.78 28.11 7.97
N ALA A 144 -26.94 27.45 8.12
CA ALA A 144 -27.33 26.37 7.22
C ALA A 144 -27.48 26.84 5.77
N LYS A 145 -27.90 28.09 5.57
CA LYS A 145 -28.01 28.71 4.24
C LYS A 145 -26.65 28.81 3.57
N ASN A 146 -25.67 29.45 4.23
CA ASN A 146 -24.31 29.58 3.68
C ASN A 146 -23.68 28.22 3.40
N ARG A 147 -23.82 27.27 4.33
CA ARG A 147 -23.27 25.93 4.17
C ARG A 147 -23.85 25.19 2.97
N ASN A 148 -25.16 25.32 2.70
CA ASN A 148 -25.79 24.68 1.54
C ASN A 148 -25.30 25.31 0.23
N LEU A 149 -25.34 26.64 0.12
CA LEU A 149 -24.85 27.37 -1.07
C LEU A 149 -23.38 27.07 -1.35
N PHE A 150 -22.56 27.11 -0.30
CA PHE A 150 -21.14 26.79 -0.40
C PHE A 150 -20.93 25.34 -0.88
N SER A 151 -21.72 24.39 -0.37
CA SER A 151 -21.62 22.98 -0.78
C SER A 151 -22.06 22.73 -2.22
N GLU A 152 -23.05 23.48 -2.71
CA GLU A 152 -23.46 23.47 -4.12
C GLU A 152 -22.35 24.02 -5.01
N GLU A 153 -21.72 25.12 -4.60
CA GLU A 153 -20.58 25.70 -5.31
C GLU A 153 -19.38 24.74 -5.32
N LEU A 154 -19.10 24.06 -4.20
CA LEU A 154 -18.08 23.01 -4.16
C LEU A 154 -18.40 21.85 -5.13
N CYS A 155 -19.66 21.42 -5.23
CA CYS A 155 -20.05 20.38 -6.19
C CYS A 155 -19.93 20.85 -7.64
N ARG A 156 -20.27 22.11 -7.91
CA ARG A 156 -20.11 22.73 -9.22
C ARG A 156 -18.64 22.70 -9.66
N VAL A 157 -17.77 23.16 -8.77
CA VAL A 157 -16.33 23.33 -9.00
C VAL A 157 -15.58 22.00 -8.99
N PHE A 158 -15.75 21.17 -7.96
CA PHE A 158 -14.94 19.97 -7.78
C PHE A 158 -15.52 18.73 -8.47
N MET A 159 -16.84 18.67 -8.67
CA MET A 159 -17.55 17.45 -9.07
C MET A 159 -18.26 17.55 -10.43
N GLY A 160 -17.97 18.60 -11.22
CA GLY A 160 -18.61 18.79 -12.52
C GLY A 160 -20.14 18.81 -12.40
N HIS A 161 -20.66 19.60 -11.45
CA HIS A 161 -22.10 19.74 -11.14
C HIS A 161 -22.78 18.52 -10.49
N ARG A 162 -22.08 17.40 -10.24
CA ARG A 162 -22.68 16.26 -9.54
C ARG A 162 -22.85 16.59 -8.06
N ARG A 163 -24.07 16.38 -7.53
CA ARG A 163 -24.43 16.66 -6.12
C ARG A 163 -23.86 15.63 -5.13
N LEU A 164 -22.54 15.62 -5.00
CA LEU A 164 -21.77 14.75 -4.11
C LEU A 164 -21.19 15.55 -2.94
N PHE A 165 -22.09 16.16 -2.15
CA PHE A 165 -21.73 17.15 -1.14
C PHE A 165 -20.62 16.70 -0.18
N SER A 166 -20.75 15.50 0.40
CA SER A 166 -19.76 15.00 1.37
C SER A 166 -18.38 14.81 0.74
N ALA A 167 -18.30 14.28 -0.48
CA ALA A 167 -17.01 14.11 -1.16
C ALA A 167 -16.40 15.47 -1.57
N ALA A 168 -17.22 16.43 -2.03
CA ALA A 168 -16.76 17.77 -2.39
C ALA A 168 -16.24 18.55 -1.18
N GLN A 169 -16.93 18.45 -0.04
CA GLN A 169 -16.52 19.03 1.24
C GLN A 169 -15.18 18.47 1.73
N LEU A 170 -14.99 17.14 1.65
CA LEU A 170 -13.74 16.49 2.05
C LEU A 170 -12.59 16.83 1.08
N LEU A 171 -12.85 16.87 -0.23
CA LEU A 171 -11.85 17.37 -1.21
C LEU A 171 -11.43 18.79 -0.88
N PHE A 172 -12.38 19.67 -0.57
CA PHE A 172 -12.11 21.05 -0.20
C PHE A 172 -11.22 21.15 1.05
N VAL A 173 -11.50 20.37 2.10
CA VAL A 173 -10.65 20.34 3.31
C VAL A 173 -9.23 19.92 2.97
N ALA A 174 -9.06 18.89 2.14
CA ALA A 174 -7.75 18.46 1.68
C ALA A 174 -7.05 19.51 0.80
N VAL A 175 -7.80 20.25 -0.03
CA VAL A 175 -7.26 21.37 -0.82
C VAL A 175 -6.75 22.48 0.09
N MET A 176 -7.56 22.95 1.05
CA MET A 176 -7.17 24.02 1.97
C MET A 176 -5.96 23.64 2.82
N ASP A 177 -5.95 22.43 3.41
CA ASP A 177 -4.81 21.90 4.17
C ASP A 177 -3.53 21.83 3.31
N SER A 178 -3.67 21.43 2.05
CA SER A 178 -2.57 21.33 1.09
C SER A 178 -2.02 22.70 0.69
N MET A 179 -2.85 23.76 0.67
CA MET A 179 -2.41 25.15 0.45
C MET A 179 -1.65 25.72 1.65
N LEU A 180 -2.00 25.30 2.88
CA LEU A 180 -1.33 25.71 4.12
C LEU A 180 -0.01 24.95 4.40
N HIS A 181 0.48 24.17 3.43
CA HIS A 181 1.76 23.50 3.55
C HIS A 181 2.92 24.50 3.59
N PRO A 182 3.96 24.34 4.44
CA PRO A 182 5.05 25.31 4.56
C PRO A 182 5.73 25.68 3.23
N GLU A 183 5.99 24.68 2.37
CA GLU A 183 6.60 24.91 1.04
C GLU A 183 5.72 25.71 0.06
N ARG A 184 4.44 25.91 0.40
CA ARG A 184 3.46 26.57 -0.47
C ARG A 184 2.90 27.82 0.16
N VAL A 185 2.88 27.94 1.48
CA VAL A 185 2.44 29.15 2.18
C VAL A 185 3.26 30.36 1.73
N GLU A 186 4.54 30.17 1.39
CA GLU A 186 5.42 31.21 0.83
C GLU A 186 4.94 31.74 -0.54
N ASP A 187 4.11 31.00 -1.27
CA ASP A 187 3.51 31.44 -2.55
C ASP A 187 2.32 32.40 -2.38
N PHE A 188 1.82 32.58 -1.15
CA PHE A 188 0.62 33.35 -0.85
C PHE A 188 0.93 34.60 -0.02
N GLU A 189 0.16 35.66 -0.24
CA GLU A 189 0.15 36.82 0.64
C GLU A 189 -0.42 36.44 2.00
N SER A 190 0.04 37.11 3.07
CA SER A 190 -0.39 36.83 4.44
C SER A 190 -1.92 36.87 4.61
N GLU A 191 -2.59 37.83 3.96
CA GLU A 191 -4.04 37.96 3.97
C GLU A 191 -4.72 36.74 3.32
N THR A 192 -4.20 36.25 2.20
CA THR A 192 -4.70 35.03 1.55
C THR A 192 -4.52 33.81 2.46
N VAL A 193 -3.39 33.71 3.17
CA VAL A 193 -3.15 32.62 4.14
C VAL A 193 -4.18 32.66 5.28
N GLU A 194 -4.49 33.84 5.80
CA GLU A 194 -5.52 34.04 6.83
C GLU A 194 -6.92 33.60 6.33
N VAL A 195 -7.26 33.92 5.08
CA VAL A 195 -8.51 33.49 4.45
C VAL A 195 -8.58 31.97 4.29
N ILE A 196 -7.50 31.33 3.82
CA ILE A 196 -7.43 29.87 3.68
C ILE A 196 -7.56 29.20 5.06
N GLN A 197 -6.88 29.73 6.08
CA GLN A 197 -6.96 29.24 7.44
C GLN A 197 -8.37 29.39 8.02
N PHE A 198 -9.01 30.53 7.78
CA PHE A 198 -10.41 30.79 8.15
C PHE A 198 -11.33 29.75 7.49
N MET A 199 -11.22 29.57 6.18
CA MET A 199 -12.03 28.62 5.40
C MET A 199 -11.83 27.16 5.85
N LEU A 200 -10.60 26.75 6.15
CA LEU A 200 -10.31 25.43 6.70
C LEU A 200 -10.99 25.23 8.06
N ASN A 201 -10.91 26.23 8.96
CA ASN A 201 -11.55 26.18 10.26
C ASN A 201 -13.08 26.10 10.13
N GLN A 202 -13.67 26.95 9.28
CA GLN A 202 -15.11 26.91 9.01
C GLN A 202 -15.56 25.54 8.49
N ALA A 203 -14.79 24.92 7.59
CA ALA A 203 -15.09 23.59 7.08
C ALA A 203 -14.99 22.50 8.15
N LEU A 204 -13.94 22.49 8.96
CA LEU A 204 -13.75 21.51 10.02
C LEU A 204 -14.85 21.58 11.09
N ASP A 205 -15.29 22.79 11.44
CA ASP A 205 -16.26 23.01 12.50
C ASP A 205 -17.71 22.82 12.04
N ASN A 206 -18.00 23.02 10.74
CA ASN A 206 -19.39 23.09 10.26
C ASN A 206 -19.76 22.09 9.18
N PHE A 207 -18.81 21.53 8.43
CA PHE A 207 -19.12 20.37 7.59
C PHE A 207 -19.44 19.18 8.47
N ARG A 208 -20.32 18.31 7.97
CA ARG A 208 -20.87 17.22 8.76
C ARG A 208 -20.53 15.88 8.15
N SER A 209 -20.01 14.98 8.98
CA SER A 209 -19.71 13.60 8.63
C SER A 209 -20.22 12.66 9.72
N THR A 210 -20.43 11.40 9.36
CA THR A 210 -20.64 10.33 10.34
C THR A 210 -19.31 10.02 11.07
N PRO A 211 -19.37 9.51 12.31
CA PRO A 211 -18.16 9.21 13.09
C PRO A 211 -17.28 8.09 12.51
N ASP A 212 -17.80 7.29 11.59
CA ASP A 212 -17.09 6.23 10.87
C ASP A 212 -16.83 6.58 9.39
N PHE A 213 -17.17 7.80 8.97
CA PHE A 213 -17.10 8.25 7.58
C PHE A 213 -17.86 7.33 6.60
N SER A 214 -18.96 6.71 7.06
CA SER A 214 -19.95 6.04 6.23
C SER A 214 -21.02 7.02 5.71
N ASP A 215 -21.81 6.60 4.74
CA ASP A 215 -22.89 7.43 4.20
C ASP A 215 -24.16 7.44 5.08
N VAL A 216 -24.22 6.57 6.11
CA VAL A 216 -25.43 6.31 6.88
C VAL A 216 -25.21 6.62 8.36
N GLY A 217 -26.13 7.39 8.95
CA GLY A 217 -26.15 7.67 10.38
C GLY A 217 -26.18 9.16 10.70
N ASP A 218 -26.16 9.45 12.00
CA ASP A 218 -26.17 10.82 12.49
C ASP A 218 -24.86 11.53 12.15
N LYS A 219 -24.97 12.69 11.50
CA LYS A 219 -23.81 13.49 11.10
C LYS A 219 -23.47 14.51 12.18
N ILE A 220 -22.22 14.49 12.61
CA ILE A 220 -21.61 15.42 13.57
C ILE A 220 -20.61 16.33 12.83
N PRO A 221 -20.13 17.44 13.43
CA PRO A 221 -19.05 18.24 12.86
C PRO A 221 -17.85 17.39 12.43
N LEU A 222 -17.20 17.78 11.32
CA LEU A 222 -16.15 16.99 10.70
C LEU A 222 -14.96 16.78 11.64
N ILE A 223 -14.59 17.80 12.41
CA ILE A 223 -13.52 17.69 13.41
C ILE A 223 -13.86 16.66 14.50
N ASP A 224 -15.11 16.61 14.95
CA ASP A 224 -15.59 15.64 15.94
C ASP A 224 -15.64 14.23 15.32
N ALA A 225 -16.05 14.10 14.06
CA ALA A 225 -16.02 12.83 13.32
C ALA A 225 -14.59 12.30 13.19
N MET A 226 -13.62 13.16 12.84
CA MET A 226 -12.19 12.84 12.81
C MET A 226 -11.69 12.34 14.17
N GLN A 227 -12.02 13.06 15.25
CA GLN A 227 -11.60 12.69 16.60
C GLN A 227 -12.23 11.37 17.02
N HIS A 228 -13.53 11.19 16.84
CA HIS A 228 -14.24 9.96 17.17
C HIS A 228 -13.69 8.77 16.39
N PHE A 229 -13.41 8.96 15.10
CA PHE A 229 -12.84 7.92 14.25
C PHE A 229 -11.49 7.42 14.79
N PHE A 230 -10.65 8.28 15.35
CA PHE A 230 -9.33 7.86 15.89
C PHE A 230 -9.34 7.43 17.35
N THR A 231 -10.34 7.81 18.13
CA THR A 231 -10.38 7.56 19.58
C THR A 231 -11.35 6.45 19.99
N VAL A 232 -12.44 6.28 19.25
CA VAL A 232 -13.52 5.33 19.59
C VAL A 232 -13.55 4.14 18.64
N ALA A 233 -13.24 4.34 17.35
CA ALA A 233 -13.35 3.27 16.38
C ALA A 233 -12.36 2.13 16.67
N PRO A 234 -12.72 0.86 16.38
CA PRO A 234 -11.80 -0.26 16.47
C PRO A 234 -10.54 -0.04 15.62
N GLU A 235 -9.42 -0.66 16.01
CA GLU A 235 -8.12 -0.42 15.36
C GLU A 235 -8.12 -0.61 13.84
N PHE A 236 -8.82 -1.62 13.33
CA PHE A 236 -8.96 -1.86 11.89
C PHE A 236 -9.82 -0.79 11.19
N ALA A 237 -10.82 -0.26 11.88
CA ALA A 237 -11.65 0.81 11.34
C ALA A 237 -10.85 2.10 11.20
N GLN A 238 -10.01 2.44 12.20
CA GLN A 238 -9.14 3.64 12.20
C GLN A 238 -8.23 3.73 10.98
N ILE A 239 -7.83 2.58 10.42
CA ILE A 239 -6.93 2.48 9.28
C ILE A 239 -7.63 2.04 8.00
N SER A 240 -8.97 2.05 7.97
CA SER A 240 -9.75 1.66 6.78
C SER A 240 -9.58 2.64 5.60
N LYS A 241 -9.35 3.93 5.90
CA LYS A 241 -9.01 4.97 4.92
C LYS A 241 -7.57 4.83 4.42
N SER A 242 -7.21 5.50 3.33
CA SER A 242 -5.82 5.47 2.85
C SER A 242 -4.87 6.16 3.83
N LEU A 243 -3.59 5.84 3.69
CA LEU A 243 -2.51 6.46 4.46
C LEU A 243 -2.52 7.99 4.34
N SER A 244 -2.82 8.55 3.16
CA SER A 244 -2.88 10.00 2.97
C SER A 244 -3.94 10.65 3.86
N SER A 245 -5.12 10.06 3.92
CA SER A 245 -6.23 10.53 4.76
C SER A 245 -5.95 10.33 6.23
N THR A 246 -5.37 9.18 6.61
CA THR A 246 -4.91 8.95 7.99
C THR A 246 -3.91 10.03 8.42
N CYS A 247 -2.91 10.35 7.58
CA CYS A 247 -1.92 11.39 7.86
C CYS A 247 -2.54 12.79 7.96
N LEU A 248 -3.51 13.13 7.11
CA LEU A 248 -4.23 14.40 7.17
C LEU A 248 -5.01 14.51 8.49
N ILE A 249 -5.83 13.52 8.81
CA ILE A 249 -6.62 13.49 10.04
C ILE A 249 -5.71 13.61 11.26
N ALA A 250 -4.61 12.84 11.28
CA ALA A 250 -3.65 12.88 12.37
C ALA A 250 -3.04 14.28 12.56
N ARG A 251 -2.63 14.95 11.47
CA ARG A 251 -2.10 16.33 11.55
C ARG A 251 -3.15 17.31 12.06
N VAL A 252 -4.37 17.25 11.54
CA VAL A 252 -5.46 18.15 11.94
C VAL A 252 -5.76 18.03 13.44
N LEU A 253 -5.82 16.80 13.95
CA LEU A 253 -6.03 16.52 15.37
C LEU A 253 -4.83 16.91 16.23
N HIS A 254 -3.61 16.71 15.75
CA HIS A 254 -2.38 17.11 16.43
C HIS A 254 -2.27 18.62 16.58
N SER A 255 -2.44 19.38 15.48
CA SER A 255 -2.35 20.84 15.49
C SER A 255 -3.38 21.52 16.39
N ARG A 256 -4.45 20.79 16.78
CA ARG A 256 -5.49 21.24 17.71
C ARG A 256 -5.39 20.61 19.09
N SER A 257 -4.37 19.79 19.36
CA SER A 257 -4.17 19.09 20.63
C SER A 257 -5.38 18.24 21.06
N LEU A 258 -6.12 17.67 20.10
CA LEU A 258 -7.34 16.90 20.36
C LEU A 258 -7.06 15.42 20.67
N VAL A 259 -5.93 14.90 20.23
CA VAL A 259 -5.49 13.52 20.45
C VAL A 259 -3.99 13.51 20.79
N PRO A 260 -3.55 12.71 21.78
CA PRO A 260 -2.13 12.59 22.11
C PRO A 260 -1.28 12.13 20.91
N LEU A 261 -0.10 12.74 20.76
CA LEU A 261 0.80 12.47 19.63
C LEU A 261 1.17 10.97 19.51
N ASP A 262 1.47 10.30 20.62
CA ASP A 262 1.83 8.87 20.62
C ASP A 262 0.73 7.98 20.03
N SER A 263 -0.54 8.33 20.29
CA SER A 263 -1.69 7.62 19.72
C SER A 263 -1.78 7.85 18.21
N LEU A 264 -1.59 9.09 17.77
CA LEU A 264 -1.58 9.45 16.35
C LEU A 264 -0.44 8.76 15.59
N VAL A 265 0.77 8.76 16.15
CA VAL A 265 1.95 8.04 15.64
C VAL A 265 1.64 6.56 15.46
N THR A 266 1.02 5.93 16.46
CA THR A 266 0.63 4.52 16.40
C THR A 266 -0.37 4.24 15.28
N ILE A 267 -1.40 5.08 15.13
CA ILE A 267 -2.42 4.94 14.06
C ILE A 267 -1.78 5.10 12.67
N VAL A 268 -0.95 6.14 12.48
CA VAL A 268 -0.25 6.38 11.20
C VAL A 268 0.66 5.20 10.85
N ARG A 269 1.39 4.66 11.84
CA ARG A 269 2.22 3.46 11.63
C ARG A 269 1.40 2.24 11.23
N ARG A 270 0.26 1.98 11.88
CA ARG A 270 -0.65 0.89 11.49
C ARG A 270 -1.15 1.05 10.06
N SER A 271 -1.51 2.28 9.67
CA SER A 271 -1.94 2.59 8.30
C SER A 271 -0.80 2.35 7.29
N LEU A 272 0.44 2.72 7.62
CA LEU A 272 1.63 2.42 6.81
C LEU A 272 1.88 0.91 6.66
N LEU A 273 1.79 0.15 7.76
CA LEU A 273 1.94 -1.32 7.71
C LEU A 273 0.84 -1.96 6.86
N ARG A 274 -0.42 -1.55 7.03
CA ARG A 274 -1.54 -2.00 6.18
C ARG A 274 -1.28 -1.71 4.71
N TYR A 275 -0.78 -0.52 4.40
CA TYR A 275 -0.44 -0.13 3.04
C TYR A 275 0.64 -1.05 2.43
N ILE A 276 1.73 -1.32 3.16
CA ILE A 276 2.79 -2.22 2.70
C ILE A 276 2.24 -3.64 2.47
N VAL A 277 1.43 -4.17 3.39
CA VAL A 277 0.75 -5.46 3.23
C VAL A 277 -0.12 -5.47 1.97
N SER A 278 -0.89 -4.41 1.75
CA SER A 278 -1.72 -4.25 0.55
C SER A 278 -0.89 -4.21 -0.73
N ALA A 279 0.26 -3.53 -0.72
CA ALA A 279 1.17 -3.46 -1.87
C ALA A 279 1.78 -4.83 -2.19
N CYS A 280 2.22 -5.59 -1.19
CA CYS A 280 2.70 -6.97 -1.38
C CYS A 280 1.60 -7.89 -1.94
N LEU A 281 0.37 -7.78 -1.43
CA LEU A 281 -0.77 -8.56 -1.94
C LEU A 281 -1.09 -8.22 -3.39
N ARG A 282 -1.11 -6.93 -3.74
CA ARG A 282 -1.33 -6.47 -5.10
C ARG A 282 -0.24 -6.97 -6.04
N PHE A 283 1.03 -6.84 -5.64
CA PHE A 283 2.17 -7.36 -6.41
C PHE A 283 2.00 -8.85 -6.73
N VAL A 284 1.69 -9.68 -5.72
CA VAL A 284 1.49 -11.13 -5.93
C VAL A 284 0.30 -11.42 -6.84
N LYS A 285 -0.78 -10.63 -6.77
CA LYS A 285 -2.00 -10.85 -7.58
C LYS A 285 -1.88 -10.36 -9.02
N GLU A 286 -1.10 -9.31 -9.27
CA GLU A 286 -0.83 -8.80 -10.62
C GLU A 286 0.08 -9.74 -11.43
N LYS A 287 0.94 -10.49 -10.74
CA LYS A 287 1.73 -11.58 -11.32
C LYS A 287 0.82 -12.81 -11.49
N THR A 288 0.05 -12.81 -12.56
CA THR A 288 -1.01 -13.77 -12.91
C THR A 288 -0.54 -15.20 -13.17
N GLU A 289 0.76 -15.41 -13.38
CA GLU A 289 1.36 -16.75 -13.44
C GLU A 289 1.63 -17.26 -12.02
N CYS A 290 1.60 -18.58 -11.79
CA CYS A 290 1.70 -19.23 -10.46
C CYS A 290 2.92 -18.83 -9.58
N ASN A 291 3.78 -17.94 -10.06
CA ASN A 291 5.05 -17.52 -9.50
C ASN A 291 5.00 -16.21 -8.69
N GLY A 292 3.86 -15.51 -8.57
CA GLY A 292 3.81 -14.22 -7.86
C GLY A 292 4.38 -14.24 -6.43
N ASN A 293 4.10 -15.28 -5.63
CA ASN A 293 4.73 -15.44 -4.32
C ASN A 293 6.23 -15.75 -4.41
N ILE A 294 6.65 -16.52 -5.41
CA ILE A 294 8.06 -16.88 -5.62
C ILE A 294 8.85 -15.61 -5.94
N GLU A 295 8.35 -14.80 -6.88
CA GLU A 295 8.96 -13.50 -7.22
C GLU A 295 9.04 -12.58 -6.00
N LEU A 296 7.96 -12.47 -5.21
CA LEU A 296 7.98 -11.69 -3.98
C LEU A 296 9.02 -12.21 -2.99
N GLN A 297 9.10 -13.53 -2.81
CA GLN A 297 10.07 -14.17 -1.92
C GLN A 297 11.50 -13.91 -2.38
N LEU A 298 11.79 -14.00 -3.68
CA LEU A 298 13.10 -13.71 -4.24
C LEU A 298 13.50 -12.24 -3.97
N LEU A 299 12.62 -11.30 -4.33
CA LEU A 299 12.87 -9.86 -4.12
C LEU A 299 13.10 -9.51 -2.65
N ILE A 300 12.25 -10.02 -1.75
CA ILE A 300 12.39 -9.77 -0.32
C ILE A 300 13.65 -10.46 0.23
N THR A 301 14.02 -11.62 -0.30
CA THR A 301 15.20 -12.36 0.14
C THR A 301 16.49 -11.62 -0.26
N ASP A 302 16.59 -11.13 -1.49
CA ASP A 302 17.72 -10.31 -1.94
C ASP A 302 17.86 -9.00 -1.12
N LEU A 303 16.73 -8.46 -0.66
CA LEU A 303 16.71 -7.28 0.20
C LEU A 303 17.24 -7.61 1.61
N LEU A 304 16.79 -8.71 2.20
CA LEU A 304 17.03 -9.05 3.60
C LEU A 304 18.28 -9.92 3.85
N TYR A 305 18.95 -10.41 2.80
CA TYR A 305 20.13 -11.26 2.92
C TYR A 305 21.18 -10.90 1.87
N GLU A 306 22.44 -11.20 2.18
CA GLU A 306 23.44 -11.36 1.12
C GLU A 306 23.14 -12.65 0.37
N CYS A 307 22.95 -12.55 -0.95
CA CYS A 307 22.58 -13.67 -1.79
C CYS A 307 23.65 -13.95 -2.84
N TRP A 308 23.82 -15.25 -3.15
CA TRP A 308 24.57 -15.72 -4.31
C TRP A 308 23.58 -16.38 -5.28
N ASN A 309 23.36 -15.78 -6.46
CA ASN A 309 22.34 -16.23 -7.41
C ASN A 309 20.95 -16.44 -6.75
N HIS A 310 20.49 -15.47 -5.97
CA HIS A 310 19.25 -15.52 -5.16
C HIS A 310 19.21 -16.57 -4.04
N ILE A 311 20.34 -17.25 -3.77
CA ILE A 311 20.48 -18.16 -2.64
C ILE A 311 21.05 -17.39 -1.45
N PRO A 312 20.32 -17.26 -0.34
CA PRO A 312 20.76 -16.52 0.83
C PRO A 312 21.94 -17.20 1.51
N LEU A 313 22.96 -16.42 1.87
CA LEU A 313 24.10 -16.88 2.64
C LEU A 313 23.72 -17.06 4.12
N ASN A 314 24.30 -18.07 4.79
CA ASN A 314 24.01 -18.30 6.20
C ASN A 314 24.53 -17.16 7.07
N ASN A 315 23.70 -16.74 8.04
CA ASN A 315 24.00 -15.68 9.00
C ASN A 315 24.27 -14.29 8.38
N THR A 316 23.73 -14.00 7.19
CA THR A 316 23.87 -12.69 6.51
C THR A 316 22.58 -11.87 6.52
N GLY A 317 21.62 -12.21 7.41
CA GLY A 317 20.40 -11.44 7.58
C GLY A 317 20.71 -9.98 7.93
N ARG A 318 20.05 -9.05 7.23
CA ARG A 318 20.21 -7.61 7.39
C ARG A 318 18.86 -6.90 7.38
N ILE A 319 18.81 -5.72 7.97
CA ILE A 319 17.65 -4.83 7.86
C ILE A 319 17.59 -4.27 6.44
N ALA A 320 16.38 -4.17 5.89
CA ALA A 320 16.18 -3.49 4.62
C ALA A 320 16.63 -2.03 4.74
N GLY A 321 17.48 -1.58 3.82
CA GLY A 321 17.90 -0.17 3.74
C GLY A 321 16.82 0.74 3.16
N GLU A 322 15.90 0.16 2.38
CA GLU A 322 14.83 0.86 1.69
C GLU A 322 13.57 -0.01 1.56
N ILE A 323 12.45 0.61 1.21
CA ILE A 323 11.21 -0.08 0.92
C ILE A 323 11.32 -0.69 -0.50
N PRO A 324 10.85 -1.93 -0.73
CA PRO A 324 10.84 -2.53 -2.06
C PRO A 324 10.24 -1.64 -3.15
N SER A 325 10.88 -1.58 -4.32
CA SER A 325 10.52 -0.67 -5.42
C SER A 325 9.11 -0.85 -5.99
N PHE A 326 8.49 -2.03 -5.82
CA PHE A 326 7.10 -2.27 -6.22
C PHE A 326 6.08 -1.57 -5.30
N ILE A 327 6.51 -1.10 -4.13
CA ILE A 327 5.71 -0.32 -3.22
C ILE A 327 5.83 1.15 -3.64
N THR A 328 4.82 1.65 -4.35
CA THR A 328 4.86 2.96 -5.00
C THR A 328 5.06 4.09 -3.98
N ASN A 329 5.93 5.05 -4.30
CA ASN A 329 6.27 6.17 -3.42
C ASN A 329 5.17 7.25 -3.27
N LEU A 330 3.92 6.92 -3.59
CA LEU A 330 2.80 7.87 -3.62
C LEU A 330 2.48 8.48 -2.24
N TYR A 331 2.94 7.85 -1.17
CA TYR A 331 2.63 8.22 0.21
C TYR A 331 3.79 8.88 0.95
N ALA A 332 4.99 8.97 0.36
CA ALA A 332 6.11 9.64 1.03
C ALA A 332 5.77 11.09 1.38
N GLN A 333 5.08 11.79 0.48
CA GLN A 333 4.72 13.19 0.73
C GLN A 333 3.70 13.35 1.87
N PRO A 334 2.54 12.65 1.90
CA PRO A 334 1.65 12.68 3.06
C PRO A 334 2.32 12.29 4.38
N LEU A 335 3.21 11.30 4.36
CA LEU A 335 3.95 10.87 5.54
C LEU A 335 4.97 11.93 5.99
N GLN A 336 5.73 12.51 5.05
CA GLN A 336 6.69 13.57 5.34
C GLN A 336 6.00 14.80 5.93
N ARG A 337 4.79 15.11 5.45
CA ARG A 337 3.95 16.16 6.05
C ARG A 337 3.62 15.87 7.50
N PHE A 338 3.16 14.66 7.78
CA PHE A 338 2.86 14.25 9.15
C PHE A 338 4.09 14.39 10.08
N VAL A 339 5.24 13.87 9.62
CA VAL A 339 6.54 13.99 10.31
C VAL A 339 6.89 15.45 10.59
N ASN A 340 6.83 16.31 9.58
CA ASN A 340 7.17 17.73 9.68
C ASN A 340 6.22 18.48 10.63
N THR A 341 4.91 18.29 10.48
CA THR A 341 3.90 18.99 11.30
C THR A 341 3.94 18.55 12.76
N CYS A 342 4.20 17.27 13.02
CA CYS A 342 4.17 16.74 14.38
C CYS A 342 5.54 16.73 15.07
N GLY A 343 6.60 17.12 14.37
CA GLY A 343 7.98 17.08 14.91
C GLY A 343 8.47 15.66 15.25
N VAL A 344 7.91 14.63 14.60
CA VAL A 344 8.27 13.22 14.83
C VAL A 344 9.41 12.84 13.90
N ALA A 345 10.39 12.07 14.36
CA ALA A 345 11.48 11.64 13.50
C ALA A 345 10.99 10.64 12.42
N HIS A 346 11.48 10.77 11.19
CA HIS A 346 11.01 9.93 10.07
C HIS A 346 11.18 8.43 10.34
N ASN A 347 12.26 8.04 11.04
CA ASN A 347 12.57 6.66 11.43
C ASN A 347 11.65 6.11 12.54
N GLU A 348 10.93 6.96 13.28
CA GLU A 348 9.92 6.50 14.25
C GLU A 348 8.66 5.99 13.53
N ILE A 349 8.32 6.58 12.37
CA ILE A 349 7.20 6.12 11.55
C ILE A 349 7.64 5.04 10.57
N MET A 350 8.67 5.33 9.78
CA MET A 350 9.27 4.41 8.81
C MET A 350 10.39 3.61 9.48
N HIS A 351 10.03 2.83 10.49
CA HIS A 351 10.98 2.03 11.24
C HIS A 351 11.39 0.77 10.46
N MET A 352 12.55 0.84 9.78
CA MET A 352 13.02 -0.23 8.89
C MET A 352 13.16 -1.61 9.53
N PRO A 353 13.56 -1.77 10.81
CA PRO A 353 13.50 -3.07 11.48
C PRO A 353 12.09 -3.65 11.55
N THR A 354 11.08 -2.82 11.87
CA THR A 354 9.67 -3.25 11.89
C THR A 354 9.19 -3.67 10.51
N ILE A 355 9.53 -2.88 9.48
CA ILE A 355 9.19 -3.19 8.09
C ILE A 355 9.87 -4.50 7.65
N SER A 356 11.14 -4.69 7.98
CA SER A 356 11.91 -5.91 7.65
C SER A 356 11.31 -7.15 8.30
N LEU A 357 10.91 -7.07 9.57
CA LEU A 357 10.23 -8.15 10.27
C LEU A 357 8.90 -8.50 9.58
N MET A 358 8.10 -7.49 9.21
CA MET A 358 6.84 -7.70 8.51
C MET A 358 7.07 -8.35 7.13
N LEU A 359 8.02 -7.85 6.33
CA LEU A 359 8.36 -8.42 5.03
C LEU A 359 8.78 -9.90 5.17
N LEU A 360 9.61 -10.22 6.17
CA LEU A 360 9.96 -11.60 6.50
C LEU A 360 8.72 -12.46 6.77
N LEU A 361 7.80 -11.99 7.62
CA LEU A 361 6.57 -12.72 7.94
C LEU A 361 5.66 -12.93 6.73
N LEU A 362 5.60 -11.94 5.83
CA LEU A 362 4.85 -12.05 4.57
C LEU A 362 5.43 -13.15 3.66
N THR A 363 6.75 -13.33 3.63
CA THR A 363 7.38 -14.40 2.81
C THR A 363 7.00 -15.82 3.26
N GLN A 364 6.49 -15.99 4.48
CA GLN A 364 6.13 -17.29 5.07
C GLN A 364 4.68 -17.70 4.77
N LYS A 365 3.97 -16.91 3.96
CA LYS A 365 2.54 -17.08 3.70
C LYS A 365 2.28 -17.11 2.19
N ASP A 366 1.29 -17.89 1.77
CA ASP A 366 0.76 -17.79 0.42
C ASP A 366 -0.22 -16.60 0.35
N LEU A 367 0.28 -15.46 -0.12
CA LEU A 367 -0.47 -14.20 -0.14
C LEU A 367 -1.70 -14.24 -1.08
N ARG A 368 -1.75 -15.17 -2.04
CA ARG A 368 -2.89 -15.29 -2.98
C ARG A 368 -4.21 -15.59 -2.27
N SER A 369 -4.12 -16.29 -1.13
CA SER A 369 -5.28 -16.73 -0.36
C SER A 369 -5.88 -15.65 0.56
N PHE A 370 -5.32 -14.44 0.59
CA PHE A 370 -5.66 -13.43 1.58
C PHE A 370 -6.29 -12.15 1.02
N LYS A 371 -7.17 -11.57 1.85
CA LYS A 371 -7.50 -10.14 1.86
C LYS A 371 -6.58 -9.42 2.88
N VAL A 372 -6.38 -8.12 2.74
CA VAL A 372 -5.45 -7.33 3.56
C VAL A 372 -5.74 -7.50 5.06
N GLU A 373 -6.99 -7.30 5.45
CA GLU A 373 -7.44 -7.35 6.84
C GLU A 373 -7.26 -8.76 7.43
N SER A 374 -7.69 -9.80 6.70
CA SER A 374 -7.51 -11.20 7.11
C SER A 374 -6.05 -11.60 7.30
N LEU A 375 -5.14 -11.04 6.49
CA LEU A 375 -3.71 -11.32 6.62
C LEU A 375 -3.14 -10.63 7.85
N ILE A 376 -3.50 -9.37 8.10
CA ILE A 376 -3.09 -8.64 9.31
C ILE A 376 -3.60 -9.37 10.55
N GLU A 377 -4.86 -9.82 10.58
CA GLU A 377 -5.39 -10.64 11.69
C GLU A 377 -4.56 -11.91 11.93
N GLN A 378 -4.11 -12.58 10.86
CA GLN A 378 -3.20 -13.73 11.01
C GLN A 378 -1.83 -13.33 11.53
N LEU A 379 -1.28 -12.19 11.09
CA LEU A 379 0.00 -11.67 11.55
C LEU A 379 -0.06 -11.26 13.02
N LEU A 380 -1.18 -10.71 13.49
CA LEU A 380 -1.43 -10.34 14.90
C LEU A 380 -1.37 -11.54 15.86
N LYS A 381 -1.52 -12.77 15.37
CA LYS A 381 -1.29 -13.99 16.17
C LYS A 381 0.19 -14.20 16.52
N LYS A 382 1.12 -13.52 15.85
CA LYS A 382 2.55 -13.53 16.17
C LYS A 382 2.86 -12.43 17.20
N PRO A 383 3.37 -12.77 18.39
CA PRO A 383 3.61 -11.78 19.44
C PRO A 383 4.54 -10.63 19.02
N SER A 384 5.55 -10.90 18.19
CA SER A 384 6.46 -9.88 17.68
C SER A 384 5.78 -8.85 16.78
N PHE A 385 4.87 -9.29 15.90
CA PHE A 385 4.09 -8.39 15.05
C PHE A 385 3.04 -7.63 15.86
N ALA A 386 2.38 -8.27 16.81
CA ALA A 386 1.39 -7.62 17.68
C ALA A 386 1.99 -6.45 18.47
N LYS A 387 3.24 -6.60 18.96
CA LYS A 387 3.98 -5.50 19.59
C LYS A 387 4.21 -4.33 18.64
N CYS A 388 4.72 -4.61 17.43
CA CYS A 388 4.91 -3.58 16.40
C CYS A 388 3.62 -2.86 16.03
N TRP A 389 2.53 -3.62 15.94
CA TRP A 389 1.20 -3.10 15.67
C TRP A 389 0.72 -2.15 16.76
N ASN A 390 1.04 -2.43 18.02
CA ASN A 390 0.67 -1.61 19.18
C ASN A 390 1.62 -0.44 19.45
N GLY A 391 2.48 -0.11 18.50
CA GLY A 391 3.37 1.06 18.59
C GLY A 391 4.76 0.76 19.16
N GLU A 392 5.05 -0.45 19.64
CA GLU A 392 6.41 -0.80 20.06
C GLU A 392 7.34 -0.84 18.85
N LEU A 393 8.58 -0.37 19.02
CA LEU A 393 9.64 -0.50 18.02
C LEU A 393 10.41 -1.80 18.30
N VAL A 394 10.79 -2.53 17.25
CA VAL A 394 11.57 -3.76 17.38
C VAL A 394 13.04 -3.52 17.11
N ASP A 395 13.90 -3.99 18.01
CA ASP A 395 15.34 -3.81 17.87
C ASP A 395 15.89 -4.49 16.62
N GLU A 396 16.86 -3.85 15.98
CA GLU A 396 17.57 -4.39 14.82
C GLU A 396 18.18 -5.77 15.12
N GLU A 397 18.85 -5.92 16.27
CA GLU A 397 19.45 -7.19 16.69
C GLU A 397 18.43 -8.33 16.78
N PHE A 398 17.21 -8.03 17.26
CA PHE A 398 16.12 -9.00 17.33
C PHE A 398 15.70 -9.44 15.93
N VAL A 399 15.51 -8.50 15.01
CA VAL A 399 15.09 -8.80 13.64
C VAL A 399 16.16 -9.59 12.88
N VAL A 400 17.43 -9.19 12.98
CA VAL A 400 18.56 -9.93 12.39
C VAL A 400 18.64 -11.36 12.94
N LYS A 401 18.41 -11.55 14.23
CA LYS A 401 18.34 -12.88 14.84
C LYS A 401 17.18 -13.71 14.28
N GLU A 402 15.99 -13.13 14.11
CA GLU A 402 14.84 -13.83 13.50
C GLU A 402 15.08 -14.17 12.03
N LEU A 403 15.72 -13.28 11.26
CA LEU A 403 16.14 -13.55 9.88
C LEU A 403 17.09 -14.74 9.82
N ASN A 404 18.14 -14.73 10.63
CA ASN A 404 19.14 -15.80 10.63
C ASN A 404 18.56 -17.15 11.07
N LYS A 405 17.55 -17.18 11.96
CA LYS A 405 16.85 -18.42 12.34
C LYS A 405 16.25 -19.16 11.15
N LYS A 406 15.79 -18.45 10.10
CA LYS A 406 15.20 -19.06 8.88
C LYS A 406 16.14 -20.10 8.25
N PHE A 407 17.45 -19.90 8.38
CA PHE A 407 18.49 -20.77 7.79
C PHE A 407 19.27 -21.61 8.82
N THR A 408 18.93 -21.52 10.11
CA THR A 408 19.56 -22.33 11.17
C THR A 408 19.20 -23.83 11.15
N GLY A 409 18.23 -24.24 10.32
CA GLY A 409 17.79 -25.63 10.19
C GLY A 409 18.87 -26.60 9.66
N PHE A 410 19.95 -26.10 9.05
CA PHE A 410 21.10 -26.92 8.66
C PHE A 410 22.07 -27.07 9.84
N GLN A 411 21.61 -27.66 10.94
CA GLN A 411 22.49 -27.97 12.07
C GLN A 411 23.41 -29.13 11.69
N SER A 412 24.72 -28.93 11.90
CA SER A 412 25.71 -29.97 11.69
C SER A 412 25.50 -31.12 12.68
N SER A 413 24.88 -32.21 12.27
CA SER A 413 24.80 -33.45 13.07
C SER A 413 26.20 -33.96 13.43
N GLU A 414 26.40 -34.64 14.56
CA GLU A 414 27.72 -35.10 15.03
C GLU A 414 28.47 -35.98 14.00
N SER A 415 27.73 -36.65 13.12
CA SER A 415 28.23 -37.52 12.06
C SER A 415 27.83 -37.00 10.68
N HIS A 416 28.74 -37.10 9.69
CA HIS A 416 28.39 -36.89 8.27
C HIS A 416 27.27 -37.83 7.77
N LYS A 417 26.93 -38.87 8.56
CA LYS A 417 25.87 -39.85 8.29
C LYS A 417 24.47 -39.41 8.74
N ASP A 418 24.38 -38.45 9.67
CA ASP A 418 23.13 -38.04 10.32
C ASP A 418 22.68 -36.64 9.89
N ALA A 419 23.35 -36.05 8.89
CA ALA A 419 23.06 -34.69 8.44
C ALA A 419 21.69 -34.67 7.75
N GLN A 420 20.75 -33.90 8.30
CA GLN A 420 19.49 -33.61 7.61
C GLN A 420 19.82 -32.80 6.35
N LEU A 421 19.77 -33.49 5.21
CA LEU A 421 19.83 -32.99 3.83
C LEU A 421 21.04 -32.08 3.53
N ILE A 422 22.02 -32.61 2.80
CA ILE A 422 22.93 -31.76 2.01
C ILE A 422 22.09 -31.20 0.85
N PRO A 423 21.79 -29.89 0.79
CA PRO A 423 21.01 -29.35 -0.30
C PRO A 423 21.86 -29.47 -1.57
N PHE A 424 21.43 -30.37 -2.45
CA PHE A 424 21.84 -30.56 -3.83
C PHE A 424 23.36 -30.63 -4.14
N ALA A 425 23.78 -31.79 -4.64
CA ALA A 425 24.89 -31.90 -5.57
C ALA A 425 24.33 -32.61 -6.79
N THR A 426 23.98 -31.87 -7.84
CA THR A 426 23.74 -32.51 -9.13
C THR A 426 25.09 -33.03 -9.65
N THR A 427 25.03 -33.97 -10.60
CA THR A 427 26.22 -34.48 -11.29
C THR A 427 26.90 -33.42 -12.17
N PHE A 428 26.28 -32.23 -12.32
CA PHE A 428 26.68 -31.19 -13.27
C PHE A 428 27.16 -29.87 -12.64
N GLY A 429 27.02 -29.63 -11.32
CA GLY A 429 27.52 -28.40 -10.69
C GLY A 429 27.12 -28.26 -9.22
N PRO A 430 27.76 -27.39 -8.42
CA PRO A 430 27.62 -27.40 -6.97
C PRO A 430 26.39 -26.62 -6.49
N SER A 431 25.65 -27.16 -5.52
CA SER A 431 24.78 -26.34 -4.65
C SER A 431 25.38 -26.11 -3.26
N VAL A 432 26.61 -26.58 -3.02
CA VAL A 432 27.38 -26.16 -1.84
C VAL A 432 28.86 -26.04 -2.18
N PHE A 433 29.40 -24.82 -2.11
CA PHE A 433 30.83 -24.53 -2.13
C PHE A 433 31.53 -24.85 -0.81
N ARG A 434 30.79 -25.34 0.20
CA ARG A 434 31.31 -25.64 1.51
C ARG A 434 30.63 -26.88 2.08
N CYS A 435 31.38 -27.76 2.72
CA CYS A 435 30.81 -28.81 3.56
C CYS A 435 30.24 -28.18 4.83
N ILE A 436 28.93 -28.29 5.06
CA ILE A 436 28.24 -27.74 6.25
C ILE A 436 28.79 -28.35 7.55
N LYS A 437 29.32 -29.59 7.51
CA LYS A 437 29.81 -30.27 8.71
C LYS A 437 31.23 -29.86 9.11
N CYS A 438 32.17 -29.84 8.17
CA CYS A 438 33.58 -29.60 8.46
C CYS A 438 34.10 -28.26 7.93
N ASN A 439 33.22 -27.42 7.37
CA ASN A 439 33.53 -26.12 6.78
C ASN A 439 34.59 -26.15 5.64
N VAL A 440 34.90 -27.32 5.09
CA VAL A 440 35.79 -27.43 3.93
C VAL A 440 35.16 -26.70 2.75
N ILE A 441 35.85 -25.70 2.22
CA ILE A 441 35.44 -24.93 1.05
C ILE A 441 35.92 -25.66 -0.20
N PHE A 442 35.01 -26.07 -1.07
CA PHE A 442 35.30 -26.71 -2.36
C PHE A 442 35.58 -25.71 -3.47
N GLY A 443 35.04 -24.49 -3.34
CA GLY A 443 35.24 -23.40 -4.29
C GLY A 443 34.91 -22.04 -3.67
N ASP A 444 35.52 -21.01 -4.23
CA ASP A 444 35.28 -19.60 -3.98
C ASP A 444 34.20 -19.05 -4.94
N PRO A 445 33.05 -18.57 -4.43
CA PRO A 445 31.98 -18.02 -5.28
C PRO A 445 32.37 -16.69 -5.97
N SER A 446 33.46 -16.04 -5.55
CA SER A 446 33.95 -14.79 -6.16
C SER A 446 34.85 -14.99 -7.38
N LYS A 447 35.20 -16.24 -7.71
CA LYS A 447 36.06 -16.57 -8.86
C LYS A 447 35.22 -16.80 -10.12
N GLU A 448 35.74 -16.33 -11.25
CA GLU A 448 35.16 -16.56 -12.57
C GLU A 448 35.04 -18.07 -12.87
N VAL A 449 33.87 -18.47 -13.37
CA VAL A 449 33.54 -19.88 -13.61
C VAL A 449 34.12 -20.33 -14.96
N THR A 450 35.38 -20.77 -14.93
CA THR A 450 36.03 -21.42 -16.08
C THR A 450 35.91 -22.94 -16.00
N GLU A 451 36.05 -23.65 -17.12
CA GLU A 451 36.05 -25.13 -17.14
C GLU A 451 37.12 -25.71 -16.20
N GLU A 452 38.32 -25.12 -16.19
CA GLU A 452 39.41 -25.50 -15.29
C GLU A 452 39.04 -25.31 -13.81
N TYR A 453 38.32 -24.23 -13.51
CA TYR A 453 37.88 -23.94 -12.16
C TYR A 453 36.82 -24.93 -11.70
N VAL A 454 35.81 -25.21 -12.54
CA VAL A 454 34.79 -26.23 -12.27
C VAL A 454 35.43 -27.59 -12.02
N ASP A 455 36.41 -27.99 -12.84
CA ASP A 455 37.15 -29.25 -12.65
C ASP A 455 37.94 -29.28 -11.34
N SER A 456 38.52 -28.15 -10.92
CA SER A 456 39.24 -28.05 -9.66
C SER A 456 38.31 -28.22 -8.45
N VAL A 457 37.14 -27.57 -8.47
CA VAL A 457 36.10 -27.66 -7.43
C VAL A 457 35.57 -29.09 -7.35
N LYS A 458 35.30 -29.71 -8.52
CA LYS A 458 34.84 -31.09 -8.64
C LYS A 458 35.85 -32.08 -8.04
N LYS A 459 37.15 -31.93 -8.34
CA LYS A 459 38.21 -32.79 -7.77
C LYS A 459 38.30 -32.67 -6.25
N GLN A 460 38.24 -31.45 -5.71
CA GLN A 460 38.28 -31.22 -4.26
C GLN A 460 37.07 -31.83 -3.55
N ARG A 461 35.87 -31.60 -4.10
CA ARG A 461 34.62 -32.19 -3.60
C ARG A 461 34.66 -33.72 -3.62
N ASN A 462 35.07 -34.32 -4.74
CA ASN A 462 35.10 -35.78 -4.89
C ASN A 462 36.06 -36.43 -3.90
N LYS A 463 37.26 -35.85 -3.71
CA LYS A 463 38.21 -36.29 -2.69
C LYS A 463 37.61 -36.22 -1.29
N HIS A 464 36.87 -35.17 -0.98
CA HIS A 464 36.20 -35.02 0.30
C HIS A 464 35.10 -36.07 0.51
N PHE A 465 34.27 -36.33 -0.50
CA PHE A 465 33.20 -37.33 -0.42
C PHE A 465 33.71 -38.77 -0.34
N GLN A 466 34.85 -39.08 -0.95
CA GLN A 466 35.52 -40.39 -0.77
C GLN A 466 35.84 -40.64 0.70
N VAL A 467 36.41 -39.64 1.38
CA VAL A 467 36.84 -39.76 2.77
C VAL A 467 35.65 -39.83 3.73
N HIS A 468 34.63 -38.99 3.52
CA HIS A 468 33.57 -38.81 4.52
C HIS A 468 32.26 -39.53 4.22
N LEU A 469 32.00 -39.93 2.97
CA LEU A 469 30.74 -40.55 2.52
C LEU A 469 30.93 -41.91 1.83
N ALA A 470 32.15 -42.45 1.84
CA ALA A 470 32.52 -43.68 1.14
C ALA A 470 32.13 -43.66 -0.36
N ALA A 471 32.24 -42.48 -0.97
CA ALA A 471 32.00 -42.30 -2.39
C ALA A 471 33.13 -42.92 -3.25
N ASP A 472 32.86 -43.14 -4.54
CA ASP A 472 33.81 -43.67 -5.50
C ASP A 472 34.86 -42.62 -5.95
N GLY A 473 35.73 -43.03 -6.89
CA GLY A 473 36.75 -42.18 -7.54
C GLY A 473 36.23 -40.84 -8.07
N ASN A 474 34.94 -40.76 -8.38
CA ASN A 474 34.26 -39.62 -9.00
C ASN A 474 33.31 -38.89 -8.04
N GLY A 475 33.36 -39.22 -6.75
CA GLY A 475 32.49 -38.61 -5.74
C GLY A 475 31.05 -39.11 -5.80
N TYR A 476 30.77 -40.19 -6.53
CA TYR A 476 29.45 -40.83 -6.55
C TYR A 476 29.28 -41.75 -5.35
N PRO A 477 28.08 -41.78 -4.75
CA PRO A 477 27.81 -42.72 -3.67
C PRO A 477 27.88 -44.15 -4.18
N THR A 478 28.47 -45.02 -3.38
CA THR A 478 28.57 -46.46 -3.63
C THR A 478 27.44 -47.19 -2.91
N ALA A 479 27.24 -48.48 -3.17
CA ALA A 479 26.21 -49.27 -2.49
C ALA A 479 26.37 -49.28 -0.94
N THR A 480 27.53 -48.88 -0.43
CA THR A 480 27.82 -48.74 1.01
C THR A 480 27.59 -47.32 1.54
N SER A 481 27.25 -46.34 0.69
CA SER A 481 26.91 -44.98 1.10
C SER A 481 25.50 -44.91 1.70
N HIS A 482 25.35 -44.20 2.82
CA HIS A 482 24.10 -44.09 3.59
C HIS A 482 22.89 -43.57 2.79
N HIS A 483 23.10 -42.80 1.71
CA HIS A 483 22.05 -42.23 0.87
C HIS A 483 22.12 -42.71 -0.59
N PHE A 484 22.68 -43.90 -0.83
CA PHE A 484 22.88 -44.45 -2.18
C PHE A 484 21.63 -44.37 -3.05
N SER A 485 20.47 -44.79 -2.52
CA SER A 485 19.19 -44.78 -3.26
C SER A 485 18.77 -43.38 -3.70
N LEU A 486 18.91 -42.38 -2.82
CA LEU A 486 18.55 -40.97 -3.08
C LEU A 486 19.45 -40.38 -4.17
N HIS A 487 20.76 -40.42 -3.96
CA HIS A 487 21.70 -39.85 -4.92
C HIS A 487 21.67 -40.57 -6.28
N ARG A 488 21.49 -41.90 -6.29
CA ARG A 488 21.35 -42.66 -7.53
C ARG A 488 20.06 -42.30 -8.27
N SER A 489 18.98 -42.03 -7.54
CA SER A 489 17.72 -41.57 -8.15
C SER A 489 17.86 -40.17 -8.73
N ILE A 490 18.49 -39.24 -8.02
CA ILE A 490 18.83 -37.91 -8.53
C ILE A 490 19.68 -38.01 -9.80
N GLN A 491 20.77 -38.79 -9.76
CA GLN A 491 21.66 -38.95 -10.91
C GLN A 491 20.90 -39.47 -12.14
N ILE A 492 20.04 -40.46 -11.96
CA ILE A 492 19.30 -41.03 -13.09
C ILE A 492 18.29 -40.01 -13.61
N VAL A 493 17.47 -39.41 -12.75
CA VAL A 493 16.45 -38.43 -13.17
C VAL A 493 17.11 -37.25 -13.87
N MET A 494 18.18 -36.67 -13.29
CA MET A 494 18.91 -35.58 -13.94
C MET A 494 19.58 -36.03 -15.24
N GLY A 495 20.16 -37.23 -15.29
CA GLY A 495 20.88 -37.72 -16.47
C GLY A 495 19.99 -38.22 -17.60
N THR A 496 18.71 -38.53 -17.35
CA THR A 496 17.80 -39.10 -18.37
C THR A 496 16.63 -38.20 -18.69
N GLU A 497 16.07 -37.50 -17.70
CA GLU A 497 14.84 -36.71 -17.86
C GLU A 497 15.15 -35.21 -17.94
N PHE A 498 16.28 -34.76 -17.39
CA PHE A 498 16.66 -33.33 -17.32
C PHE A 498 18.13 -33.11 -17.69
N ALA A 499 18.63 -33.85 -18.69
CA ALA A 499 20.06 -33.88 -19.02
C ALA A 499 20.61 -32.52 -19.49
N ASP A 500 19.76 -31.71 -20.11
CA ASP A 500 20.10 -30.41 -20.68
C ASP A 500 19.67 -29.23 -19.79
N GLU A 501 19.02 -29.50 -18.65
CA GLU A 501 18.53 -28.47 -17.76
C GLU A 501 19.65 -27.92 -16.87
N LEU A 502 19.81 -26.59 -16.89
CA LEU A 502 20.85 -25.87 -16.14
C LEU A 502 20.32 -25.24 -14.85
N GLU A 503 18.99 -25.11 -14.73
CA GLU A 503 18.31 -24.47 -13.60
C GLU A 503 17.38 -25.47 -12.90
N TYR A 504 17.13 -25.26 -11.61
CA TYR A 504 16.22 -26.13 -10.85
C TYR A 504 14.77 -25.92 -11.28
N GLN A 505 14.07 -27.02 -11.57
CA GLN A 505 12.62 -27.04 -11.82
C GLN A 505 11.92 -27.88 -10.75
N PRO A 506 10.76 -27.48 -10.21
CA PRO A 506 10.00 -28.28 -9.22
C PRO A 506 9.73 -29.73 -9.66
N GLU A 507 9.54 -29.94 -10.96
CA GLU A 507 9.34 -31.24 -11.61
C GLU A 507 10.52 -32.19 -11.38
N MET A 508 11.74 -31.66 -11.26
CA MET A 508 12.94 -32.45 -10.95
C MET A 508 12.79 -33.17 -9.61
N SER A 509 12.34 -32.45 -8.58
CA SER A 509 12.12 -33.02 -7.24
C SER A 509 10.99 -34.05 -7.26
N ALA A 510 9.89 -33.77 -7.97
CA ALA A 510 8.77 -34.70 -8.12
C ALA A 510 9.19 -36.01 -8.81
N GLN A 511 10.00 -35.93 -9.87
CA GLN A 511 10.50 -37.12 -10.58
C GLN A 511 11.51 -37.91 -9.74
N VAL A 512 12.38 -37.23 -8.99
CA VAL A 512 13.27 -37.88 -8.02
C VAL A 512 12.47 -38.62 -6.96
N ALA A 513 11.43 -38.00 -6.40
CA ALA A 513 10.53 -38.64 -5.44
C ALA A 513 9.81 -39.85 -6.04
N HIS A 514 9.25 -39.72 -7.25
CA HIS A 514 8.61 -40.83 -7.96
C HIS A 514 9.56 -41.99 -8.22
N ARG A 515 10.81 -41.71 -8.59
CA ARG A 515 11.81 -42.74 -8.82
C ARG A 515 12.23 -43.42 -7.51
N LEU A 516 12.40 -42.65 -6.44
CA LEU A 516 12.69 -43.16 -5.11
C LEU A 516 11.62 -44.14 -4.61
N LEU A 517 10.34 -43.84 -4.85
CA LEU A 517 9.21 -44.71 -4.51
C LEU A 517 9.25 -46.07 -5.26
N ARG A 518 9.85 -46.10 -6.45
CA ARG A 518 9.99 -47.32 -7.28
C ARG A 518 11.23 -48.16 -6.92
N CYS A 519 12.20 -47.57 -6.23
CA CYS A 519 13.43 -48.26 -5.82
C CYS A 519 13.20 -49.11 -4.56
N LYS A 520 13.46 -50.42 -4.63
CA LYS A 520 13.44 -51.30 -3.44
C LYS A 520 14.72 -51.10 -2.62
N GLY A 521 14.63 -50.36 -1.52
CA GLY A 521 15.68 -50.32 -0.49
C GLY A 521 15.97 -48.92 0.08
N ASN A 522 15.84 -48.81 1.40
CA ASN A 522 16.44 -47.78 2.28
C ASN A 522 15.92 -46.33 2.18
N ILE A 523 14.63 -46.13 1.94
CA ILE A 523 13.95 -45.03 2.62
C ILE A 523 13.17 -45.69 3.75
N HIS A 524 13.41 -45.28 4.99
CA HIS A 524 12.50 -45.59 6.09
C HIS A 524 11.11 -45.13 5.63
N ARG A 525 10.27 -46.08 5.22
CA ARG A 525 8.92 -45.83 4.65
C ARG A 525 8.02 -45.02 5.56
N GLU A 526 8.44 -44.82 6.80
CA GLU A 526 7.74 -44.19 7.90
C GLU A 526 7.58 -42.66 7.71
N ASN A 527 8.42 -42.00 6.89
CA ASN A 527 8.38 -40.54 6.69
C ASN A 527 8.00 -40.09 5.27
N ILE A 528 7.63 -41.01 4.37
CA ILE A 528 7.32 -40.68 2.96
C ILE A 528 5.99 -39.95 2.84
N ASP A 529 4.97 -40.36 3.62
CA ASP A 529 3.66 -39.73 3.56
C ASP A 529 3.68 -38.28 4.09
N GLU A 530 4.64 -37.93 4.97
CA GLU A 530 4.86 -36.55 5.43
C GLU A 530 5.55 -35.65 4.39
N LEU A 531 6.39 -36.23 3.52
CA LEU A 531 7.14 -35.50 2.47
C LEU A 531 6.35 -35.32 1.18
N VAL A 532 5.34 -36.15 0.93
CA VAL A 532 4.48 -36.08 -0.27
C VAL A 532 3.26 -35.17 -0.06
N HIS A 533 2.97 -34.79 1.19
CA HIS A 533 1.81 -33.97 1.57
C HIS A 533 2.16 -32.59 2.16
N GLN A 534 3.42 -32.18 2.09
CA GLN A 534 3.86 -30.77 2.21
C GLN A 534 4.09 -30.19 0.82
#